data_AF-N1WRE4-F1
#
_entry.id   AF-N1WRE4-F1
#
_cell.length_a   1.000
_cell.length_b   1.000
_cell.length_c   1.000
_cell.angle_alpha   90.00
_cell.angle_beta   90.00
_cell.angle_gamma   90.00
#
_symmetry.space_group_name_H-M   'P 1'
#
loop_
_entity.id
_entity.type
_entity.pdbx_description
1 polymer ?
#
loop_
_entity_poly.entity_id
_entity_poly.type
_entity_poly.pdbx_seq_one_letter_code
_entity_poly.pdbx_strand_id
1 'polypeptide(L)'
;MNDQKRIAFINALVALVFLIFACVMGYRNIGWPPVIIIGGSGTIGFILWYRTYLWNPIEPKVILPLFILTVAGLQIHLVEEYFTGFGPAMSRLFDIPWSEKSFLMVFVFIGPIFYTLTTLGLFYKVRIAGFIAWFIFIGPGFAEFTHFIFPLIAPAIQPENIASIDMLVKGTLITNMPNYYYGTTGHYYFSGMWTAILPMIPGSYAIYRLIRESKIAKPWGKIITEKLKSN
;
A
#
# COMPACT_ATOMS: atom_id res chain seq x y z
N MET A 1 -10.35 6.40 -31.99
CA MET A 1 -10.03 5.49 -30.86
C MET A 1 -11.34 5.08 -30.21
N ASN A 2 -11.63 3.78 -30.02
CA ASN A 2 -12.85 3.33 -29.31
C ASN A 2 -12.92 4.00 -27.92
N ASP A 3 -14.09 4.49 -27.52
CA ASP A 3 -14.34 5.16 -26.23
C ASP A 3 -13.79 4.37 -25.04
N GLN A 4 -13.85 3.04 -25.08
CA GLN A 4 -13.29 2.18 -24.05
C GLN A 4 -11.77 2.30 -23.91
N LYS A 5 -11.05 2.43 -25.04
CA LYS A 5 -9.60 2.66 -25.03
C LYS A 5 -9.29 4.07 -24.53
N ARG A 6 -10.07 5.08 -24.96
CA ARG A 6 -9.91 6.46 -24.48
C ARG A 6 -10.05 6.55 -22.97
N ILE A 7 -11.10 5.92 -22.42
CA ILE A 7 -11.32 5.86 -20.97
C ILE A 7 -10.14 5.16 -20.28
N ALA A 8 -9.69 4.02 -20.78
CA ALA A 8 -8.55 3.31 -20.19
C ALA A 8 -7.28 4.17 -20.16
N PHE A 9 -6.95 4.88 -21.25
CA PHE A 9 -5.82 5.80 -21.29
C PHE A 9 -5.95 6.97 -20.30
N ILE A 10 -7.14 7.56 -20.20
CA ILE A 10 -7.40 8.62 -19.21
C ILE A 10 -7.20 8.10 -17.79
N ASN A 11 -7.71 6.90 -17.47
CA ASN A 11 -7.51 6.29 -16.15
C ASN A 11 -6.02 6.07 -15.86
N ALA A 12 -5.25 5.56 -16.84
CA ALA A 12 -3.82 5.37 -16.68
C ALA A 12 -3.07 6.69 -16.44
N LEU A 13 -3.43 7.75 -17.17
CA LEU A 13 -2.85 9.08 -16.97
C LEU A 13 -3.17 9.63 -15.57
N VAL A 14 -4.43 9.51 -15.12
CA VAL A 14 -4.84 9.94 -13.78
C VAL A 14 -4.08 9.17 -12.69
N ALA A 15 -3.96 7.85 -12.81
CA ALA A 15 -3.19 7.02 -11.87
C ALA A 15 -1.71 7.44 -11.82
N LEU A 16 -1.09 7.69 -12.97
CA LEU A 16 0.30 8.09 -13.06
C LEU A 16 0.54 9.48 -12.45
N VAL A 17 -0.32 10.45 -12.77
CA VAL A 17 -0.25 11.81 -12.19
C VAL A 17 -0.43 11.74 -10.67
N PHE A 18 -1.41 10.98 -10.19
CA PHE A 18 -1.62 10.78 -8.76
C PHE A 18 -0.38 10.16 -8.08
N LEU A 19 0.21 9.12 -8.67
CA LEU A 19 1.39 8.46 -8.12
C LEU A 19 2.59 9.43 -8.03
N ILE A 20 2.87 10.17 -9.10
CA ILE A 20 3.95 11.17 -9.12
C ILE A 20 3.69 12.25 -8.08
N PHE A 21 2.45 12.76 -8.02
CA PHE A 21 2.07 13.77 -7.04
C PHE A 21 2.25 13.26 -5.61
N ALA A 22 1.78 12.05 -5.30
CA ALA A 22 1.93 11.43 -3.99
C ALA A 22 3.42 11.26 -3.60
N CYS A 23 4.27 10.82 -4.52
CA CYS A 23 5.71 10.71 -4.28
C CYS A 23 6.36 12.07 -4.03
N VAL A 24 6.04 13.08 -4.83
CA VAL A 24 6.56 14.45 -4.65
C VAL A 24 6.13 15.01 -3.30
N MET A 25 4.85 14.86 -2.94
CA MET A 25 4.33 15.34 -1.66
C MET A 25 4.91 14.57 -0.48
N GLY A 26 5.05 13.25 -0.58
CA GLY A 26 5.68 12.42 0.46
C GLY A 26 7.15 12.81 0.68
N TYR A 27 7.90 13.03 -0.40
CA TYR A 27 9.28 13.49 -0.31
C TYR A 27 9.40 14.86 0.37
N ARG A 28 8.60 15.83 -0.07
CA ARG A 28 8.69 17.22 0.43
C ARG A 28 8.27 17.38 1.87
N ASN A 29 7.30 16.59 2.35
CA ASN A 29 6.74 16.75 3.68
C ASN A 29 7.32 15.77 4.72
N ILE A 30 7.86 14.63 4.29
CA ILE A 30 8.31 13.57 5.21
C ILE A 30 9.75 13.13 4.86
N GLY A 31 9.98 12.75 3.61
CA GLY A 31 11.30 12.33 3.13
C GLY A 31 11.25 11.08 2.25
N TRP A 32 12.37 10.38 2.14
CA TRP A 32 12.52 9.21 1.28
C TRP A 32 11.68 7.97 1.67
N PRO A 33 11.51 7.61 2.97
CA PRO A 33 10.85 6.35 3.31
C PRO A 33 9.43 6.21 2.73
N PRO A 34 8.54 7.22 2.81
CA PRO A 34 7.24 7.15 2.15
C PRO A 34 7.33 7.03 0.62
N VAL A 35 8.34 7.62 -0.03
CA VAL A 35 8.54 7.49 -1.48
C VAL A 35 8.88 6.05 -1.86
N ILE A 36 9.71 5.38 -1.05
CA ILE A 36 10.09 3.99 -1.29
C ILE A 36 8.87 3.08 -1.07
N ILE A 37 8.13 3.27 0.03
CA ILE A 37 7.00 2.42 0.39
C ILE A 37 5.81 2.68 -0.55
N ILE A 38 5.31 3.92 -0.62
CA ILE A 38 4.12 4.30 -1.41
C ILE A 38 4.46 4.32 -2.91
N GLY A 39 5.60 4.90 -3.28
CA GLY A 39 6.02 4.98 -4.68
C GLY A 39 6.41 3.62 -5.24
N GLY A 40 7.12 2.78 -4.46
CA GLY A 40 7.44 1.41 -4.87
C GLY A 40 6.20 0.56 -5.07
N SER A 41 5.33 0.48 -4.06
CA SER A 41 4.07 -0.28 -4.16
C SER A 41 3.14 0.28 -5.24
N GLY A 42 3.04 1.60 -5.37
CA GLY A 42 2.25 2.27 -6.41
C GLY A 42 2.77 2.02 -7.82
N THR A 43 4.10 1.97 -8.01
CA THR A 43 4.70 1.65 -9.32
C THR A 43 4.44 0.21 -9.71
N ILE A 44 4.67 -0.75 -8.80
CA ILE A 44 4.39 -2.17 -9.07
C ILE A 44 2.88 -2.35 -9.30
N GLY A 45 2.04 -1.69 -8.50
CA GLY A 45 0.59 -1.72 -8.63
C GLY A 45 0.11 -1.16 -9.96
N PHE A 46 0.68 -0.04 -10.41
CA PHE A 46 0.41 0.54 -11.72
C PHE A 46 0.73 -0.46 -12.84
N ILE A 47 1.91 -1.09 -12.80
CA ILE A 47 2.35 -2.05 -13.82
C ILE A 47 1.40 -3.26 -13.87
N LEU A 48 1.09 -3.87 -12.72
CA LEU A 48 0.23 -5.05 -12.67
C LEU A 48 -1.22 -4.71 -13.04
N TRP A 49 -1.75 -3.59 -12.56
CA TRP A 49 -3.07 -3.10 -12.94
C TRP A 49 -3.18 -2.84 -14.44
N TYR A 50 -2.20 -2.15 -15.02
CA TYR A 50 -2.15 -1.85 -16.45
C TYR A 50 -2.15 -3.13 -17.29
N ARG A 51 -1.46 -4.18 -16.84
CA ARG A 51 -1.36 -5.46 -17.55
C ARG A 51 -2.55 -6.39 -17.36
N THR A 52 -3.32 -6.23 -16.29
CA THR A 52 -4.36 -7.21 -15.90
C THR A 52 -5.77 -6.62 -15.94
N TYR A 53 -6.05 -5.61 -15.11
CA TYR A 53 -7.40 -5.15 -14.81
C TYR A 53 -7.85 -3.98 -15.71
N LEU A 54 -6.93 -3.08 -16.09
CA LEU A 54 -7.26 -1.85 -16.83
C LEU A 54 -8.07 -2.13 -18.10
N TRP A 55 -7.65 -3.14 -18.86
CA TRP A 55 -8.23 -3.49 -20.15
C TRP A 55 -9.39 -4.46 -20.04
N ASN A 56 -9.38 -5.31 -19.03
CA ASN A 56 -10.40 -6.31 -18.78
C ASN A 56 -10.68 -6.40 -17.27
N PRO A 57 -11.58 -5.55 -16.73
CA PRO A 57 -11.91 -5.54 -15.32
C PRO A 57 -12.33 -6.93 -14.83
N ILE A 58 -11.70 -7.38 -13.75
CA ILE A 58 -11.94 -8.69 -13.17
C ILE A 58 -13.33 -8.73 -12.50
N GLU A 59 -13.99 -9.89 -12.57
CA GLU A 59 -15.31 -10.07 -11.98
C GLU A 59 -15.33 -9.75 -10.47
N PRO A 60 -16.31 -8.96 -9.98
CA PRO A 60 -16.41 -8.57 -8.57
C PRO A 60 -16.37 -9.76 -7.61
N LYS A 61 -17.02 -10.86 -7.96
CA LYS A 61 -17.03 -12.10 -7.14
C LYS A 61 -15.64 -12.68 -6.85
N VAL A 62 -14.63 -12.30 -7.64
CA VAL A 62 -13.24 -12.75 -7.44
C VAL A 62 -12.43 -11.71 -6.66
N ILE A 63 -12.44 -10.44 -7.12
CA ILE A 63 -11.56 -9.41 -6.55
C ILE A 63 -12.11 -8.82 -5.24
N LEU A 64 -13.44 -8.66 -5.12
CA LEU A 64 -14.06 -7.93 -4.03
C LEU A 64 -13.91 -8.63 -2.67
N PRO A 65 -14.12 -9.96 -2.54
CA PRO A 65 -13.92 -10.64 -1.25
C PRO A 65 -12.48 -10.51 -0.76
N LEU A 66 -11.50 -10.65 -1.66
CA LEU A 66 -10.09 -10.55 -1.32
C LEU A 66 -9.69 -9.12 -0.95
N PHE A 67 -10.22 -8.12 -1.67
CA PHE A 67 -10.03 -6.71 -1.34
C PHE A 67 -10.58 -6.37 0.03
N ILE A 68 -11.84 -6.73 0.32
CA ILE A 68 -12.48 -6.46 1.61
C ILE A 68 -11.74 -7.17 2.75
N LEU A 69 -11.34 -8.44 2.58
CA LEU A 69 -10.57 -9.16 3.60
C LEU A 69 -9.21 -8.52 3.86
N THR A 70 -8.52 -8.07 2.80
CA THR A 70 -7.25 -7.34 2.94
C THR A 70 -7.44 -6.04 3.70
N VAL A 71 -8.47 -5.26 3.37
CA VAL A 71 -8.77 -4.00 4.05
C VAL A 71 -9.19 -4.22 5.50
N ALA A 72 -10.00 -5.25 5.79
CA ALA A 72 -10.39 -5.59 7.16
C ALA A 72 -9.19 -6.01 8.00
N GLY A 73 -8.31 -6.86 7.46
CA GLY A 73 -7.04 -7.22 8.10
C GLY A 73 -6.16 -5.99 8.33
N LEU A 74 -6.10 -5.08 7.36
CA LEU A 74 -5.36 -3.83 7.48
C LEU A 74 -5.92 -2.95 8.60
N GLN A 75 -7.25 -2.84 8.75
CA GLN A 75 -7.82 -2.06 9.86
C GLN A 75 -7.42 -2.62 11.23
N ILE A 76 -7.42 -3.95 11.40
CA ILE A 76 -6.94 -4.58 12.63
C ILE A 76 -5.45 -4.29 12.84
N HIS A 77 -4.68 -4.33 11.76
CA HIS A 77 -3.24 -4.04 11.80
C HIS A 77 -2.94 -2.60 12.25
N LEU A 78 -3.62 -1.62 11.66
CA LEU A 78 -3.50 -0.20 12.04
C LEU A 78 -3.88 0.06 13.51
N VAL A 79 -4.76 -0.76 14.10
CA VAL A 79 -5.11 -0.67 15.52
C VAL A 79 -3.93 -1.07 16.40
N GLU A 80 -3.26 -2.19 16.10
CA GLU A 80 -2.03 -2.56 16.81
C GLU A 80 -0.97 -1.47 16.66
N GLU A 81 -0.75 -1.00 15.43
CA GLU A 81 0.22 0.06 15.13
C GLU A 81 -0.04 1.36 15.90
N TYR A 82 -1.30 1.73 16.08
CA TYR A 82 -1.67 2.87 16.91
C TYR A 82 -1.29 2.65 18.38
N PHE A 83 -1.73 1.53 18.97
CA PHE A 83 -1.44 1.24 20.38
C PHE A 83 0.05 1.05 20.69
N THR A 84 0.84 0.73 19.67
CA THR A 84 2.29 0.51 19.79
C THR A 84 3.13 1.62 19.14
N GLY A 85 2.50 2.75 18.76
CA GLY A 85 3.24 3.96 18.39
C GLY A 85 4.04 3.86 17.09
N PHE A 86 3.49 3.22 16.06
CA PHE A 86 4.15 3.04 14.75
C PHE A 86 4.68 4.34 14.16
N GLY A 87 3.85 5.40 14.08
CA GLY A 87 4.23 6.69 13.50
C GLY A 87 5.49 7.29 14.16
N PRO A 88 5.46 7.52 15.49
CA PRO A 88 6.66 7.93 16.24
C PRO A 88 7.85 6.97 16.11
N ALA A 89 7.62 5.65 16.08
CA ALA A 89 8.68 4.66 15.89
C ALA A 89 9.39 4.82 14.53
N MET A 90 8.63 5.06 13.45
CA MET A 90 9.16 5.31 12.12
C MET A 90 9.97 6.60 12.06
N SER A 91 9.55 7.63 12.81
CA SER A 91 10.32 8.88 12.97
C SER A 91 11.69 8.60 13.55
N ARG A 92 11.76 7.78 14.61
CA ARG A 92 13.02 7.38 15.24
C ARG A 92 13.91 6.54 14.32
N LEU A 93 13.28 5.61 13.59
CA LEU A 93 13.97 4.67 12.71
C LEU A 93 14.64 5.39 11.54
N PHE A 94 13.97 6.37 10.94
CA PHE A 94 14.40 6.97 9.66
C PHE A 94 14.71 8.47 9.71
N ASP A 95 14.69 9.11 10.89
CA ASP A 95 14.85 10.57 11.02
C ASP A 95 13.87 11.35 10.11
N ILE A 96 12.58 11.07 10.28
CA ILE A 96 11.48 11.70 9.54
C ILE A 96 10.45 12.34 10.48
N PRO A 97 9.77 13.43 10.08
CA PRO A 97 8.83 14.15 10.93
C PRO A 97 7.43 13.49 10.93
N TRP A 98 7.33 12.21 11.29
CA TRP A 98 6.07 11.47 11.19
C TRP A 98 5.39 11.29 12.56
N SER A 99 4.52 12.23 12.90
CA SER A 99 3.74 12.16 14.15
C SER A 99 2.61 11.13 14.09
N GLU A 100 2.17 10.67 15.27
CA GLU A 100 0.97 9.84 15.42
C GLU A 100 -0.26 10.50 14.79
N LYS A 101 -0.44 11.81 15.00
CA LYS A 101 -1.51 12.59 14.35
C LYS A 101 -1.51 12.43 12.83
N SER A 102 -0.33 12.53 12.21
CA SER A 102 -0.20 12.43 10.75
C SER A 102 -0.44 11.00 10.27
N PHE A 103 0.03 10.00 11.02
CA PHE A 103 -0.27 8.58 10.79
C PHE A 103 -1.79 8.33 10.78
N LEU A 104 -2.51 8.77 11.81
CA LEU A 104 -3.97 8.60 11.91
C LEU A 104 -4.70 9.29 10.76
N MET A 105 -4.36 10.55 10.46
CA MET A 105 -4.96 11.29 9.34
C MET A 105 -4.83 10.57 8.01
N VAL A 106 -3.66 10.02 7.71
CA VAL A 106 -3.41 9.36 6.42
C VAL A 106 -3.99 7.96 6.37
N PHE A 107 -3.68 7.08 7.34
CA PHE A 107 -3.98 5.66 7.23
C PHE A 107 -5.28 5.23 7.90
N VAL A 108 -5.75 5.94 8.93
CA VAL A 108 -6.98 5.59 9.67
C VAL A 108 -8.19 6.38 9.15
N PHE A 109 -8.00 7.60 8.68
CA PHE A 109 -9.11 8.42 8.19
C PHE A 109 -9.16 8.51 6.66
N ILE A 110 -8.12 9.03 6.01
CA ILE A 110 -8.13 9.25 4.55
C ILE A 110 -8.08 7.92 3.77
N GLY A 111 -7.20 7.00 4.16
CA GLY A 111 -7.06 5.68 3.52
C GLY A 111 -8.39 4.91 3.44
N PRO A 112 -9.11 4.70 4.57
CA PRO A 112 -10.37 3.95 4.57
C PRO A 112 -11.49 4.58 3.74
N ILE A 113 -11.49 5.91 3.55
CA ILE A 113 -12.39 6.56 2.59
C ILE A 113 -12.10 6.04 1.18
N PHE A 114 -10.83 6.05 0.76
CA PHE A 114 -10.44 5.51 -0.55
C PHE A 114 -10.70 4.01 -0.67
N TYR A 115 -10.52 3.24 0.41
CA TYR A 115 -10.77 1.79 0.38
C TYR A 115 -12.26 1.50 0.20
N THR A 116 -13.13 2.22 0.92
CA THR A 116 -14.59 2.10 0.77
C THR A 116 -15.06 2.48 -0.63
N LEU A 117 -14.56 3.60 -1.17
CA LEU A 117 -14.87 4.01 -2.55
C LEU A 117 -14.34 3.00 -3.58
N THR A 118 -13.19 2.39 -3.31
CA THR A 118 -12.62 1.33 -4.16
C THR A 118 -13.51 0.09 -4.16
N THR A 119 -14.09 -0.30 -3.02
CA THR A 119 -15.07 -1.39 -2.96
C THR A 119 -16.24 -1.15 -3.92
N LEU A 120 -16.82 0.06 -3.91
CA LEU A 120 -17.89 0.43 -4.86
C LEU A 120 -17.39 0.40 -6.31
N GLY A 121 -16.21 0.98 -6.56
CA GLY A 121 -15.60 0.99 -7.88
C GLY A 121 -15.34 -0.41 -8.43
N LEU A 122 -14.85 -1.34 -7.60
CA LEU A 122 -14.63 -2.73 -7.97
C LEU A 122 -15.95 -3.46 -8.26
N PHE A 123 -17.00 -3.22 -7.46
CA PHE A 123 -18.33 -3.79 -7.70
C PHE A 123 -18.90 -3.36 -9.06
N TYR A 124 -18.77 -2.08 -9.42
CA TYR A 124 -19.20 -1.54 -10.71
C TYR A 124 -18.15 -1.66 -11.84
N LYS A 125 -17.05 -2.38 -11.62
CA LYS A 125 -15.96 -2.58 -12.60
C LYS A 125 -15.34 -1.28 -13.14
N VAL A 126 -15.29 -0.24 -12.31
CA VAL A 126 -14.60 1.02 -12.60
C VAL A 126 -13.10 0.77 -12.70
N ARG A 127 -12.51 1.13 -13.84
CA ARG A 127 -11.11 0.81 -14.17
C ARG A 127 -10.11 1.32 -13.13
N ILE A 128 -10.20 2.58 -12.70
CA ILE A 128 -9.26 3.16 -11.72
C ILE A 128 -9.32 2.47 -10.36
N ALA A 129 -10.46 1.88 -9.98
CA ALA A 129 -10.57 1.14 -8.72
C ALA A 129 -9.61 -0.05 -8.68
N GLY A 130 -9.34 -0.66 -9.84
CA GLY A 130 -8.33 -1.70 -9.96
C GLY A 130 -6.91 -1.22 -9.63
N PHE A 131 -6.57 0.05 -9.90
CA PHE A 131 -5.24 0.59 -9.57
C PHE A 131 -5.08 0.69 -8.05
N ILE A 132 -6.10 1.25 -7.38
CA ILE A 132 -6.11 1.35 -5.92
C ILE A 132 -6.09 -0.04 -5.29
N ALA A 133 -6.88 -0.99 -5.81
CA ALA A 133 -6.87 -2.37 -5.33
C ALA A 133 -5.48 -3.01 -5.46
N TRP A 134 -4.81 -2.87 -6.61
CA TRP A 134 -3.45 -3.37 -6.79
C TRP A 134 -2.44 -2.71 -5.84
N PHE A 135 -2.52 -1.39 -5.66
CA PHE A 135 -1.71 -0.68 -4.67
C PHE A 135 -1.90 -1.28 -3.26
N ILE A 136 -3.14 -1.53 -2.85
CA ILE A 136 -3.45 -2.12 -1.55
C ILE A 136 -2.96 -3.55 -1.43
N PHE A 137 -3.11 -4.38 -2.46
CA PHE A 137 -2.60 -5.75 -2.41
C PHE A 137 -1.07 -5.82 -2.29
N ILE A 138 -0.35 -4.86 -2.88
CA ILE A 138 1.13 -4.85 -2.87
C ILE A 138 1.70 -4.13 -1.65
N GLY A 139 1.16 -2.97 -1.32
CA GLY A 139 1.59 -2.20 -0.14
C GLY A 139 1.14 -2.92 1.11
N PRO A 140 0.01 -2.55 1.72
CA PRO A 140 -0.43 -3.18 2.96
C PRO A 140 -0.76 -4.69 2.83
N GLY A 141 -1.07 -5.18 1.64
CA GLY A 141 -1.40 -6.59 1.41
C GLY A 141 -0.21 -7.52 1.20
N PHE A 142 1.02 -7.00 1.10
CA PHE A 142 2.21 -7.82 0.97
C PHE A 142 3.41 -7.21 1.70
N ALA A 143 3.67 -5.92 1.53
CA ALA A 143 4.85 -5.23 2.07
C ALA A 143 4.89 -5.11 3.61
N GLU A 144 3.85 -5.50 4.34
CA GLU A 144 3.87 -5.54 5.82
C GLU A 144 4.88 -6.57 6.38
N PHE A 145 5.47 -7.41 5.51
CA PHE A 145 6.64 -8.21 5.92
C PHE A 145 7.79 -7.34 6.45
N THR A 146 7.83 -6.05 6.12
CA THR A 146 8.83 -5.10 6.61
C THR A 146 8.80 -4.92 8.13
N HIS A 147 7.68 -5.18 8.81
CA HIS A 147 7.59 -5.18 10.27
C HIS A 147 8.50 -6.23 10.93
N PHE A 148 8.81 -7.32 10.21
CA PHE A 148 9.77 -8.33 10.66
C PHE A 148 11.22 -7.91 10.38
N ILE A 149 11.45 -6.88 9.58
CA ILE A 149 12.80 -6.39 9.25
C ILE A 149 13.18 -5.20 10.14
N PHE A 150 12.23 -4.32 10.45
CA PHE A 150 12.48 -3.08 11.20
C PHE A 150 13.22 -3.26 12.55
N PRO A 151 12.94 -4.28 13.38
CA PRO A 151 13.68 -4.48 14.64
C PRO A 151 15.17 -4.74 14.44
N LEU A 152 15.59 -5.16 13.23
CA LEU A 152 16.98 -5.48 12.90
C LEU A 152 17.75 -4.26 12.39
N ILE A 153 17.08 -3.13 12.15
CA ILE A 153 17.67 -1.90 11.65
C ILE A 153 17.95 -0.97 12.83
N ALA A 154 19.21 -0.56 12.98
CA ALA A 154 19.56 0.45 13.99
C ALA A 154 18.87 1.78 13.64
N PRO A 155 18.10 2.39 14.57
CA PRO A 155 17.37 3.61 14.29
C PRO A 155 18.33 4.79 14.15
N ALA A 156 17.98 5.71 13.26
CA ALA A 156 18.77 6.91 13.00
C ALA A 156 18.89 7.81 14.24
N ILE A 157 17.89 7.78 15.13
CA ILE A 157 17.85 8.61 16.33
C ILE A 157 18.06 7.76 17.59
N GLN A 158 19.16 8.03 18.29
CA GLN A 158 19.51 7.47 19.61
C GLN A 158 19.30 5.95 19.69
N PRO A 159 20.03 5.14 18.90
CA PRO A 159 19.84 3.68 18.87
C PRO A 159 20.04 3.02 20.23
N GLU A 160 20.98 3.49 21.03
CA GLU A 160 21.31 2.91 22.34
C GLU A 160 20.34 3.27 23.47
N ASN A 161 19.41 4.22 23.24
CA ASN A 161 18.49 4.67 24.29
C ASN A 161 17.24 3.80 24.32
N ILE A 162 17.00 3.05 25.39
CA ILE A 162 15.82 2.18 25.51
C ILE A 162 14.53 3.01 25.71
N ALA A 163 14.63 4.16 26.36
CA ALA A 163 13.45 4.97 26.69
C ALA A 163 12.80 5.56 25.43
N SER A 164 11.47 5.74 25.51
CA SER A 164 10.77 6.63 24.59
C SER A 164 11.27 8.06 24.77
N ILE A 165 11.35 8.80 23.67
CA ILE A 165 11.87 10.17 23.67
C ILE A 165 10.93 11.13 22.94
N ASP A 166 11.00 12.40 23.36
CA ASP A 166 10.39 13.53 22.67
C ASP A 166 11.50 14.37 22.04
N MET A 167 11.35 14.73 20.76
CA MET A 167 12.36 15.52 20.07
C MET A 167 11.77 16.30 18.89
N LEU A 168 12.38 17.44 18.57
CA LEU A 168 12.15 18.12 17.30
C LEU A 168 12.86 17.37 16.18
N VAL A 169 12.10 16.74 15.28
CA VAL A 169 12.59 16.12 14.05
C VAL A 169 12.21 17.03 12.89
N LYS A 170 13.21 17.63 12.23
CA LYS A 170 13.03 18.56 11.10
C LYS A 170 11.97 19.65 11.36
N GLY A 171 12.00 20.23 12.56
CA GLY A 171 11.09 21.30 12.97
C GLY A 171 9.70 20.85 13.46
N THR A 172 9.40 19.54 13.43
CA THR A 172 8.16 18.99 13.99
C THR A 172 8.46 18.30 15.32
N LEU A 173 7.71 18.65 16.37
CA LEU A 173 7.80 17.93 17.64
C LEU A 173 7.17 16.55 17.48
N ILE A 174 7.97 15.50 17.65
CA ILE A 174 7.51 14.12 17.72
C ILE A 174 7.61 13.67 19.16
N THR A 175 6.49 13.19 19.69
CA THR A 175 6.38 12.75 21.08
C THR A 175 6.34 11.22 21.16
N ASN A 176 6.83 10.68 22.25
CA ASN A 176 6.81 9.27 22.61
C ASN A 176 7.34 8.36 21.49
N MET A 177 8.55 8.64 20.98
CA MET A 177 9.20 7.80 19.97
C MET A 177 9.80 6.54 20.61
N PRO A 178 9.14 5.35 20.51
CA PRO A 178 9.66 4.13 21.12
C PRO A 178 10.90 3.63 20.38
N ASN A 179 11.73 2.84 21.06
CA ASN A 179 12.81 2.09 20.44
C ASN A 179 12.41 0.62 20.29
N TYR A 180 12.47 0.11 19.06
CA TYR A 180 12.21 -1.29 18.72
C TYR A 180 13.46 -2.03 18.26
N TYR A 181 14.64 -1.41 18.35
CA TYR A 181 15.86 -2.01 17.88
C TYR A 181 16.27 -3.19 18.76
N TYR A 182 16.28 -4.38 18.17
CA TYR A 182 16.63 -5.62 18.85
C TYR A 182 18.02 -5.56 19.50
N GLY A 183 18.98 -4.89 18.86
CA GLY A 183 20.34 -4.75 19.39
C GLY A 183 20.41 -4.01 20.73
N THR A 184 19.42 -3.17 21.03
CA THR A 184 19.38 -2.37 22.27
C THR A 184 18.32 -2.89 23.24
N THR A 185 17.15 -3.32 22.75
CA THR A 185 16.05 -3.77 23.61
C THR A 185 16.18 -5.24 24.00
N GLY A 186 16.88 -6.06 23.21
CA GLY A 186 16.87 -7.53 23.35
C GLY A 186 15.52 -8.19 23.03
N HIS A 187 14.53 -7.43 22.57
CA HIS A 187 13.18 -7.92 22.26
C HIS A 187 12.90 -7.78 20.77
N TYR A 188 12.73 -8.92 20.09
CA TYR A 188 12.44 -8.93 18.66
C TYR A 188 10.96 -8.64 18.43
N TYR A 189 10.65 -7.35 18.32
CA TYR A 189 9.31 -6.85 18.04
C TYR A 189 9.36 -5.46 17.41
N PHE A 190 8.48 -5.21 16.44
CA PHE A 190 8.15 -3.87 15.96
C PHE A 190 6.65 -3.65 16.06
N SER A 191 6.25 -2.40 16.29
CA SER A 191 4.85 -1.97 16.24
C SER A 191 4.11 -2.55 15.02
N GLY A 192 3.01 -3.28 15.23
CA GLY A 192 2.20 -3.89 14.16
C GLY A 192 2.62 -5.32 13.74
N MET A 193 3.75 -5.83 14.20
CA MET A 193 4.30 -7.10 13.71
C MET A 193 3.40 -8.31 13.99
N TRP A 194 2.60 -8.33 15.07
CA TRP A 194 1.74 -9.48 15.38
C TRP A 194 0.57 -9.63 14.41
N THR A 195 0.05 -8.51 13.92
CA THR A 195 -1.11 -8.46 13.02
C THR A 195 -0.74 -8.24 11.56
N ALA A 196 0.52 -7.97 11.23
CA ALA A 196 1.00 -7.76 9.86
C ALA A 196 0.56 -8.88 8.90
N ILE A 197 0.45 -10.11 9.39
CA ILE A 197 0.02 -11.26 8.58
C ILE A 197 -1.44 -11.17 8.10
N LEU A 198 -2.31 -10.43 8.82
CA LEU A 198 -3.74 -10.36 8.58
C LEU A 198 -4.09 -9.73 7.21
N PRO A 199 -3.53 -8.57 6.81
CA PRO A 199 -3.68 -8.10 5.44
C PRO A 199 -2.79 -8.87 4.46
N MET A 200 -1.64 -9.39 4.90
CA MET A 200 -0.68 -10.06 4.01
C MET A 200 -1.25 -11.32 3.34
N ILE A 201 -1.93 -12.18 4.08
CA ILE A 201 -2.49 -13.44 3.54
C ILE A 201 -3.49 -13.17 2.40
N PRO A 202 -4.59 -12.43 2.62
CA PRO A 202 -5.55 -12.16 1.55
C PRO A 202 -4.96 -11.29 0.44
N GLY A 203 -4.07 -10.35 0.74
CA GLY A 203 -3.41 -9.50 -0.26
C GLY A 203 -2.50 -10.28 -1.19
N SER A 204 -1.62 -11.12 -0.63
CA SER A 204 -0.75 -12.01 -1.40
C SER A 204 -1.53 -13.00 -2.25
N TYR A 205 -2.61 -13.57 -1.68
CA TYR A 205 -3.48 -14.46 -2.43
C TYR A 205 -4.25 -13.73 -3.55
N ALA A 206 -4.63 -12.47 -3.34
CA ALA A 206 -5.22 -11.62 -4.38
C ALA A 206 -4.26 -11.41 -5.54
N ILE A 207 -3.01 -11.05 -5.28
CA ILE A 207 -1.97 -10.90 -6.32
C ILE A 207 -1.91 -12.16 -7.19
N TYR A 208 -1.74 -13.32 -6.56
CA TYR A 208 -1.71 -14.61 -7.25
C TYR A 208 -2.98 -14.85 -8.06
N ARG A 209 -4.15 -14.68 -7.45
CA ARG A 209 -5.44 -14.99 -8.07
C ARG A 209 -5.71 -14.08 -9.27
N LEU A 210 -5.48 -12.78 -9.15
CA LEU A 210 -5.76 -11.82 -10.22
C LEU A 210 -4.81 -11.99 -11.41
N ILE A 211 -3.53 -12.30 -11.17
CA ILE A 211 -2.60 -12.67 -12.24
C ILE A 211 -3.11 -13.92 -12.97
N ARG A 212 -3.55 -14.94 -12.22
CA ARG A 212 -4.07 -16.18 -12.82
C ARG A 212 -5.33 -15.94 -13.66
N GLU A 213 -6.32 -15.22 -13.12
CA GLU A 213 -7.54 -14.88 -13.85
C GLU A 213 -7.25 -14.07 -15.11
N SER A 214 -6.31 -13.12 -15.04
CA SER A 214 -5.94 -12.30 -16.19
C SER A 214 -5.28 -13.10 -17.33
N LYS A 215 -4.63 -14.22 -17.02
CA LYS A 215 -4.08 -15.13 -18.03
C LYS A 215 -5.15 -16.00 -18.68
N ILE A 216 -6.15 -16.40 -17.90
CA ILE A 216 -7.29 -17.23 -18.37
C ILE A 216 -8.21 -16.39 -19.26
N ALA A 217 -8.48 -15.15 -18.86
CA ALA A 217 -9.15 -14.17 -19.70
C ALA A 217 -8.24 -13.85 -20.90
N LYS A 218 -8.48 -14.50 -22.05
CA LYS A 218 -7.67 -14.33 -23.27
C LYS A 218 -7.30 -12.86 -23.48
N PRO A 219 -6.01 -12.53 -23.73
CA PRO A 219 -5.64 -11.16 -24.07
C PRO A 219 -6.45 -10.73 -25.29
N TRP A 220 -7.05 -9.54 -25.25
CA TRP A 220 -7.78 -8.96 -26.38
C TRP A 220 -7.02 -9.06 -27.72
N GLY A 221 -5.68 -9.03 -27.68
CA GLY A 221 -4.82 -9.23 -28.84
C GLY A 221 -4.93 -10.62 -29.50
N LYS A 222 -5.24 -11.68 -28.74
CA LYS A 222 -5.42 -13.05 -29.26
C LYS A 222 -6.79 -13.23 -29.91
N ILE A 223 -7.82 -12.57 -29.40
CA ILE A 223 -9.17 -12.59 -30.00
C ILE A 223 -9.18 -11.91 -31.37
N ILE A 224 -8.45 -10.80 -31.52
CA ILE A 224 -8.32 -10.10 -32.82
C ILE A 224 -7.49 -10.92 -33.81
N THR A 225 -6.38 -11.52 -33.38
CA THR A 225 -5.56 -12.38 -34.27
C THR A 225 -6.27 -13.68 -34.64
N GLU A 226 -7.11 -14.24 -33.77
CA GLU A 226 -7.95 -15.40 -34.11
C GLU A 226 -9.08 -14.99 -35.09
N LYS A 227 -9.72 -13.83 -34.91
CA LYS A 227 -10.76 -13.32 -35.84
C LYS A 227 -10.22 -12.90 -37.21
N LEU A 228 -8.98 -12.39 -37.27
CA LEU A 228 -8.32 -12.01 -38.53
C LEU A 228 -7.73 -13.20 -39.28
N LYS A 229 -7.55 -14.36 -38.61
CA LYS A 229 -7.12 -15.61 -39.25
C LYS A 229 -8.29 -16.49 -39.70
N SER A 230 -9.52 -16.18 -39.27
CA SER A 230 -10.74 -16.90 -39.62
C SER A 230 -11.56 -16.24 -40.73
N ASN A 231 -11.03 -15.15 -41.32
CA ASN A 231 -11.55 -14.44 -42.49
C ASN A 231 -10.45 -14.42 -43.56
#